data_AF-A0A2V9S3Z9-F1
#
_entry.id   AF-A0A2V9S3Z9-F1
#
_cell.length_a   1.000
_cell.length_b   1.000
_cell.length_c   1.000
_cell.angle_alpha   90.00
_cell.angle_beta   90.00
_cell.angle_gamma   90.00
#
_symmetry.space_group_name_H-M   'P 1'
#
loop_
_entity.id
_entity.type
_entity.pdbx_description
1 polymer ?
#
loop_
_entity_poly.entity_id
_entity_poly.type
_entity_poly.pdbx_seq_one_letter_code
_entity_poly.pdbx_strand_id
1 'polypeptide(L)'
;MWVTNSDGDTVTKLRADGAVLGTFTVPDRPYDVAFDGANIWVANFYANKVTKLRASDGAVLAIFSAGGVWPQGVAFDGANIWVVNAGSNTVSKMLITVAGEIPRTLQSSVRKAAE
;
A
#
# COMPACT_ATOMS: atom_id res chain seq x y z
N MET A 1 12.82 9.10 -3.45
CA MET A 1 11.85 8.39 -4.32
C MET A 1 11.75 6.95 -3.86
N TRP A 2 10.60 6.32 -4.05
CA TRP A 2 10.38 4.89 -3.77
C TRP A 2 9.84 4.24 -5.04
N VAL A 3 10.37 3.07 -5.39
CA VAL A 3 10.05 2.36 -6.63
C VAL A 3 9.75 0.90 -6.29
N THR A 4 8.64 0.38 -6.78
CA THR A 4 8.28 -1.04 -6.67
C THR A 4 9.05 -1.86 -7.71
N ASN A 5 9.55 -3.02 -7.31
CA ASN A 5 10.19 -3.98 -8.20
C ASN A 5 9.34 -5.26 -8.19
N SER A 6 8.35 -5.33 -9.07
CA SER A 6 7.27 -6.32 -9.01
C SER A 6 7.77 -7.76 -9.04
N ASP A 7 8.71 -8.10 -9.93
CA ASP A 7 9.22 -9.48 -10.05
C ASP A 7 10.28 -9.82 -8.99
N GLY A 8 10.78 -8.81 -8.28
CA GLY A 8 11.80 -8.96 -7.24
C GLY A 8 11.25 -8.92 -5.83
N ASP A 9 9.93 -8.82 -5.64
CA ASP A 9 9.25 -8.72 -4.35
C ASP A 9 9.85 -7.66 -3.41
N THR A 10 10.30 -6.54 -3.99
CA THR A 10 10.98 -5.48 -3.23
C THR A 10 10.49 -4.08 -3.59
N VAL A 11 10.78 -3.14 -2.71
CA VAL A 11 10.70 -1.70 -2.98
C VAL A 11 12.08 -1.10 -2.76
N THR A 12 12.54 -0.27 -3.70
CA THR A 12 13.83 0.42 -3.63
C THR A 12 13.64 1.89 -3.30
N LYS A 13 14.38 2.38 -2.31
CA LYS A 13 14.50 3.80 -1.98
C LYS A 13 15.67 4.40 -2.76
N LEU A 14 15.39 5.47 -3.49
CA LEU A 14 16.38 6.21 -4.26
C LEU A 14 16.51 7.65 -3.73
N ARG A 15 17.73 8.17 -3.71
CA ARG A 15 18.00 9.60 -3.56
C ARG A 15 17.58 10.33 -4.85
N ALA A 16 17.46 11.66 -4.77
CA ALA A 16 17.05 12.48 -5.90
C ALA A 16 17.94 12.37 -7.14
N ASP A 17 19.20 11.97 -6.99
CA ASP A 17 20.14 11.73 -8.10
C ASP A 17 20.19 10.26 -8.55
N GLY A 18 19.26 9.42 -8.09
CA GLY A 18 19.16 8.02 -8.47
C GLY A 18 20.04 7.07 -7.66
N ALA A 19 20.84 7.56 -6.70
CA ALA A 19 21.62 6.67 -5.84
C ALA A 19 20.69 5.77 -5.00
N VAL A 20 20.97 4.46 -4.99
CA VAL A 20 20.23 3.48 -4.18
C VAL A 20 20.56 3.69 -2.71
N LEU A 21 19.54 3.97 -1.91
CA LEU A 21 19.64 4.14 -0.46
C LEU A 21 19.23 2.87 0.32
N GLY A 22 18.54 1.95 -0.35
CA GLY A 22 18.15 0.66 0.21
C GLY A 22 17.12 -0.05 -0.66
N THR A 23 17.08 -1.37 -0.54
CA THR A 23 16.10 -2.25 -1.19
C THR A 23 15.49 -3.12 -0.10
N PHE A 24 14.17 -3.11 -0.01
CA PHE A 24 13.43 -3.67 1.10
C PHE A 24 12.43 -4.70 0.59
N THR A 25 12.47 -5.91 1.15
CA THR A 25 11.52 -6.96 0.78
C THR A 25 10.12 -6.62 1.27
N VAL A 26 9.15 -6.88 0.42
CA VAL A 26 7.72 -6.80 0.71
C VAL A 26 7.03 -8.08 0.21
N PRO A 27 5.81 -8.38 0.67
CA PRO A 27 5.09 -9.53 0.16
C PRO A 27 4.78 -9.43 -1.34
N ASP A 28 4.96 -10.55 -2.04
CA ASP A 28 4.52 -10.92 -3.39
C ASP A 28 3.95 -9.80 -4.28
N ARG A 29 4.78 -9.39 -5.24
CA ARG A 29 4.48 -8.58 -6.41
C ARG A 29 3.91 -7.18 -6.07
N PRO A 30 4.74 -6.28 -5.51
CA PRO A 30 4.33 -4.92 -5.22
C PRO A 30 4.08 -4.12 -6.51
N TYR A 31 2.94 -3.43 -6.60
CA TYR A 31 2.57 -2.66 -7.81
C TYR A 31 2.67 -1.15 -7.61
N ASP A 32 2.28 -0.62 -6.46
CA ASP A 32 2.21 0.82 -6.23
C ASP A 32 2.60 1.22 -4.81
N VAL A 33 2.99 2.49 -4.64
CA VAL A 33 3.39 3.09 -3.37
C VAL A 33 2.77 4.47 -3.11
N ALA A 34 2.35 4.72 -1.87
CA ALA A 34 1.94 6.04 -1.38
C ALA A 34 2.79 6.46 -0.17
N PHE A 35 3.07 7.76 -0.06
CA PHE A 35 3.76 8.35 1.09
C PHE A 35 2.77 9.13 1.95
N ASP A 36 2.76 8.85 3.27
CA ASP A 36 1.86 9.52 4.22
C ASP A 36 2.49 10.67 5.02
N GLY A 37 3.74 11.03 4.72
CA GLY A 37 4.54 11.99 5.49
C GLY A 37 5.58 11.34 6.40
N ALA A 38 5.39 10.08 6.81
CA ALA A 38 6.35 9.34 7.65
C ALA A 38 6.60 7.89 7.20
N ASN A 39 5.69 7.32 6.42
CA ASN A 39 5.63 5.92 6.05
C ASN A 39 5.31 5.76 4.57
N ILE A 40 5.72 4.62 4.03
CA ILE A 40 5.41 4.17 2.68
C ILE A 40 4.41 3.05 2.77
N TRP A 41 3.33 3.18 2.02
CA TRP A 41 2.27 2.18 1.91
C TRP A 41 2.41 1.50 0.56
N VAL A 42 2.52 0.18 0.55
CA VAL A 42 2.83 -0.62 -0.64
C VAL A 42 1.64 -1.54 -0.92
N ALA A 43 1.06 -1.46 -2.12
CA ALA A 43 0.05 -2.40 -2.58
C ALA A 43 0.73 -3.67 -3.13
N ASN A 44 0.51 -4.81 -2.46
CA ASN A 44 1.10 -6.10 -2.82
C ASN A 44 0.06 -6.96 -3.55
N PHE A 45 0.21 -7.06 -4.87
CA PHE A 45 -0.84 -7.49 -5.79
C PHE A 45 -1.28 -8.94 -5.55
N TYR A 46 -0.35 -9.90 -5.55
CA TYR A 46 -0.71 -11.31 -5.37
C TYR A 46 -0.88 -11.69 -3.90
N ALA A 47 -0.22 -10.97 -2.99
CA ALA A 47 -0.43 -11.16 -1.55
C ALA A 47 -1.84 -10.74 -1.08
N ASN A 48 -2.55 -9.89 -1.85
CA ASN A 48 -3.80 -9.23 -1.42
C ASN A 48 -3.61 -8.45 -0.11
N LYS A 49 -2.44 -7.80 0.04
CA LYS A 49 -2.03 -7.07 1.24
C LYS A 49 -1.63 -5.64 0.93
N VAL A 50 -1.61 -4.82 1.97
CA VAL A 50 -0.91 -3.53 1.98
C VAL A 50 0.18 -3.58 3.05
N THR A 51 1.42 -3.27 2.69
CA THR A 51 2.55 -3.18 3.64
C THR A 51 2.81 -1.73 4.01
N LYS A 52 3.02 -1.46 5.29
CA LYS A 52 3.48 -0.15 5.80
C LYS A 52 4.95 -0.25 6.17
N LEU A 53 5.79 0.50 5.46
CA LEU A 53 7.21 0.66 5.74
C LEU A 53 7.46 2.02 6.39
N ARG A 54 8.42 2.12 7.31
CA ARG A 54 8.90 3.41 7.79
C ARG A 54 9.75 4.08 6.71
N ALA A 55 9.47 5.33 6.38
CA ALA A 55 10.17 5.99 5.28
C ALA A 55 11.65 6.31 5.59
N SER A 56 12.05 6.40 6.85
CA SER A 56 13.44 6.72 7.22
C SER A 56 14.41 5.60 6.88
N ASP A 57 14.06 4.36 7.22
CA ASP A 57 14.94 3.18 7.21
C ASP A 57 14.37 1.98 6.43
N GLY A 58 13.13 2.06 5.93
CA GLY A 58 12.46 0.98 5.21
C GLY A 58 12.01 -0.20 6.08
N ALA A 59 12.04 -0.06 7.40
CA ALA A 59 11.56 -1.10 8.31
C ALA A 59 10.07 -1.39 8.09
N VAL A 60 9.71 -2.67 7.99
CA VAL A 60 8.30 -3.11 7.95
C VAL A 60 7.66 -2.84 9.31
N LEU A 61 6.67 -1.97 9.35
CA LEU A 61 5.94 -1.62 10.57
C LEU A 61 4.67 -2.46 10.73
N ALA A 62 4.00 -2.79 9.62
CA ALA A 62 2.78 -3.59 9.62
C ALA A 62 2.45 -4.11 8.22
N ILE A 63 1.64 -5.18 8.18
CA ILE A 63 1.05 -5.74 6.96
C ILE A 63 -0.44 -5.91 7.22
N PHE A 64 -1.26 -5.37 6.33
CA PHE A 64 -2.72 -5.35 6.45
C PHE A 64 -3.38 -6.09 5.30
N SER A 65 -4.62 -6.54 5.52
CA SER A 65 -5.48 -6.94 4.40
C SER A 65 -5.79 -5.73 3.52
N ALA A 66 -5.79 -5.90 2.20
CA ALA A 66 -6.17 -4.86 1.25
C ALA A 66 -7.69 -4.57 1.22
N GLY A 67 -8.51 -5.42 1.86
CA GLY A 67 -9.97 -5.33 1.83
C GLY A 67 -10.61 -5.85 0.54
N GLY A 68 -9.81 -6.35 -0.40
CA GLY A 68 -10.21 -7.03 -1.62
C GLY A 68 -9.02 -7.84 -2.19
N VAL A 69 -9.13 -8.28 -3.44
CA VAL A 69 -8.08 -9.02 -4.14
C VAL A 69 -7.46 -8.20 -5.27
N TRP A 70 -6.19 -8.49 -5.56
CA TRP A 70 -5.39 -7.85 -6.60
C TRP A 70 -5.34 -6.32 -6.44
N PRO A 71 -4.85 -5.82 -5.29
CA PRO A 71 -4.67 -4.39 -5.10
C PRO A 71 -3.63 -3.85 -6.09
N GLN A 72 -4.01 -2.83 -6.87
CA GLN A 72 -3.14 -2.24 -7.90
C GLN A 72 -2.69 -0.82 -7.58
N GLY A 73 -3.51 -0.06 -6.87
CA GLY A 73 -3.23 1.34 -6.56
C GLY A 73 -3.44 1.64 -5.09
N VAL A 74 -2.62 2.54 -4.55
CA VAL A 74 -2.71 3.01 -3.17
C VAL A 74 -2.53 4.53 -3.12
N ALA A 75 -3.37 5.22 -2.34
CA ALA A 75 -3.32 6.67 -2.20
C ALA A 75 -3.55 7.11 -0.76
N PHE A 76 -2.97 8.25 -0.39
CA PHE A 76 -3.16 8.90 0.91
C PHE A 76 -3.89 10.23 0.73
N ASP A 77 -4.95 10.46 1.50
CA ASP A 77 -5.78 11.68 1.43
C ASP A 77 -5.48 12.72 2.54
N GLY A 78 -4.47 12.48 3.37
CA GLY A 78 -4.18 13.28 4.56
C GLY A 78 -4.61 12.64 5.88
N ALA A 79 -5.48 11.63 5.85
CA ALA A 79 -5.92 10.88 7.05
C ALA A 79 -6.07 9.36 6.84
N ASN A 80 -6.29 8.92 5.60
CA ASN A 80 -6.68 7.56 5.26
C ASN A 80 -5.87 7.02 4.08
N ILE A 81 -5.72 5.71 4.05
CA ILE A 81 -5.20 4.99 2.90
C ILE A 81 -6.36 4.42 2.10
N TRP A 82 -6.37 4.70 0.81
CA TRP A 82 -7.33 4.18 -0.15
C TRP A 82 -6.65 3.16 -1.05
N VAL A 83 -7.29 2.01 -1.23
CA VAL A 83 -6.72 0.87 -1.97
C VAL A 83 -7.68 0.47 -3.08
N VAL A 84 -7.21 0.47 -4.32
CA VAL A 84 -7.96 0.00 -5.48
C VAL A 84 -7.74 -1.50 -5.64
N ASN A 85 -8.78 -2.29 -5.43
CA ASN A 85 -8.76 -3.76 -5.54
C ASN A 85 -9.33 -4.17 -6.89
N ALA A 86 -8.46 -4.27 -7.90
CA ALA A 86 -8.88 -4.49 -9.29
C ALA A 86 -9.61 -5.82 -9.47
N GLY A 87 -9.15 -6.88 -8.81
CA GLY A 87 -9.79 -8.19 -8.91
C GLY A 87 -11.14 -8.28 -8.19
N SER A 88 -11.40 -7.40 -7.22
CA SER A 88 -12.69 -7.30 -6.53
C SER A 88 -13.64 -6.26 -7.14
N ASN A 89 -13.17 -5.41 -8.06
CA ASN A 89 -13.91 -4.23 -8.51
C ASN A 89 -14.39 -3.32 -7.36
N THR A 90 -13.52 -3.12 -6.36
CA THR A 90 -13.83 -2.29 -5.18
C THR A 90 -12.70 -1.34 -4.83
N VAL A 91 -13.03 -0.31 -4.05
CA VAL A 91 -12.06 0.51 -3.34
C VAL A 91 -12.26 0.27 -1.83
N SER A 92 -11.16 0.07 -1.11
CA SER A 92 -11.18 -0.06 0.35
C SER A 92 -10.52 1.14 1.01
N LYS A 93 -11.04 1.51 2.18
CA LYS A 93 -10.52 2.59 3.01
C LYS A 93 -9.91 1.99 4.28
N MET A 94 -8.70 2.42 4.63
CA MET A 94 -8.01 2.05 5.87
C MET A 94 -7.72 3.32 6.68
N LEU A 95 -8.11 3.31 7.95
CA LEU A 95 -7.82 4.39 8.90
C LEU A 95 -6.37 4.28 9.38
N ILE A 96 -5.60 5.38 9.34
CA ILE A 96 -4.20 5.39 9.80
C ILE A 96 -4.10 5.47 11.33
N THR A 97 -5.15 5.94 11.99
CA THR A 97 -5.21 6.16 13.44
C THR A 97 -6.26 5.25 14.08
N VAL A 98 -5.86 4.09 14.59
CA VAL A 98 -6.23 3.65 15.96
C VAL A 98 -5.21 2.63 16.46
N ALA A 99 -4.44 3.00 17.48
CA ALA A 99 -3.88 1.99 18.38
C ALA A 99 -5.06 1.45 19.22
N GLY A 100 -5.40 0.19 19.04
CA GLY A 100 -6.37 -0.50 19.90
C GLY A 100 -7.72 -0.83 19.29
N GLU A 101 -8.00 -0.47 18.03
CA GLU A 101 -9.17 -1.02 17.33
C GLU A 101 -8.71 -1.83 16.11
N ILE A 102 -9.22 -3.06 16.02
CA ILE A 102 -9.11 -3.90 14.84
C ILE A 102 -9.61 -3.06 13.65
N PRO A 103 -8.82 -2.87 12.57
CA PRO A 103 -9.28 -2.15 11.39
C PRO A 103 -10.58 -2.79 10.90
N ARG A 104 -11.71 -2.14 11.14
CA ARG A 104 -12.98 -2.58 10.60
C ARG A 104 -13.01 -2.18 9.14
N THR A 105 -13.09 -3.17 8.27
CA THR A 105 -13.41 -2.97 6.86
C THR A 105 -14.80 -2.31 6.79
N LEU A 106 -14.85 -0.99 6.61
CA LEU A 106 -16.06 -0.36 6.09
C LEU A 106 -16.11 -0.72 4.60
N GLN A 107 -16.84 -1.79 4.25
CA GLN A 107 -17.24 -2.05 2.88
C GLN A 107 -18.23 -0.97 2.44
N SER A 108 -17.77 0.23 2.11
CA SER A 108 -18.50 1.08 1.18
C SER A 108 -18.10 0.64 -0.23
N SER A 109 -18.72 -0.43 -0.73
CA SER A 109 -18.58 -0.79 -2.14
C SER A 109 -19.23 0.31 -2.97
N VAL A 110 -18.47 1.34 -3.34
CA VAL A 110 -18.85 2.24 -4.43
C VAL A 110 -18.59 1.47 -5.71
N ARG A 111 -19.61 0.72 -6.16
CA ARG A 111 -19.60 0.12 -7.49
C ARG A 111 -19.77 1.27 -8.48
N LYS A 112 -18.94 1.34 -9.51
CA LYS A 112 -19.18 2.22 -10.66
C LYS A 112 -20.58 1.85 -11.19
N ALA A 113 -21.55 2.75 -11.10
CA ALA A 113 -22.82 2.55 -11.76
C ALA A 113 -22.53 2.46 -13.26
N ALA A 114 -22.95 1.37 -13.89
CA ALA A 114 -23.03 1.33 -15.35
C ALA A 114 -24.09 2.36 -15.76
N GLU A 115 -23.72 3.23 -16.70
CA GLU A 115 -24.62 4.16 -17.38
C GLU A 115 -25.67 3.41 -18.20
#